data_AF-A0A6G8AMT5-F1
#
_entry.id   AF-A0A6G8AMT5-F1
#
_cell.length_a   1.000
_cell.length_b   1.000
_cell.length_c   1.000
_cell.angle_alpha   90.00
_cell.angle_beta   90.00
_cell.angle_gamma   90.00
#
_symmetry.space_group_name_H-M   'P 1'
#
loop_
_entity.id
_entity.type
_entity.pdbx_description
1 polymer ?
#
loop_
_entity_poly.entity_id
_entity_poly.type
_entity_poly.pdbx_seq_one_letter_code
_entity_poly.pdbx_strand_id
1 'polypeptide(L)'
;MKLSQVVEEFLNTGMDAGGWMVLDRLYLRNRLFGLLELSPAECEEKDILVEGDDYLGALVTFQKERGLRADQLADLVTPPPSVLNALFAQRYEKDPVDATTYFCGINQGNKQVSDVQSSTSLDSKFGSVLSFEKGKNKPVEAAYPTCTYCMEREGFISTDEQDSSLTKRMIRMNLDGQTWNYHFSDQQYWQEDALFTSENHHQQVTLNEKINHLNQLKGLFEHYFVASLAKDVTHPHYIGGVASLPIMAAAEKVLSISELFNQVELFEVVWPVTSLRLKSTDRQQLKLLEEFVVAKWQGFNETDPTIIKYSKDGKLQTDIIFHQMTDSADMVLGVLAEQQTVKEFEALETLDMFKAKGLALAEFIKGM
;
A
#
# COMPACT_ATOMS: atom_id res chain seq x y z
N MET A 1 36.32 -1.97 8.40
CA MET A 1 36.55 -1.87 6.95
C MET A 1 37.19 -0.52 6.67
N LYS A 2 38.04 -0.41 5.64
CA LYS A 2 38.61 0.90 5.28
C LYS A 2 37.51 1.84 4.80
N LEU A 3 37.55 3.12 5.19
CA LEU A 3 36.53 4.10 4.76
C LEU A 3 36.48 4.23 3.24
N SER A 4 37.62 4.15 2.54
CA SER A 4 37.68 4.11 1.08
C SER A 4 36.93 2.93 0.48
N GLN A 5 36.97 1.75 1.10
CA GLN A 5 36.19 0.59 0.65
C GLN A 5 34.70 0.81 0.89
N VAL A 6 34.31 1.33 2.06
CA VAL A 6 32.89 1.62 2.36
C VAL A 6 32.31 2.65 1.40
N VAL A 7 33.08 3.66 1.03
CA VAL A 7 32.68 4.63 0.00
C VAL A 7 32.41 3.94 -1.33
N GLU A 8 33.31 3.08 -1.80
CA GLU A 8 33.13 2.41 -3.08
C GLU A 8 31.93 1.45 -3.06
N GLU A 9 31.74 0.70 -1.97
CA GLU A 9 30.57 -0.18 -1.83
C GLU A 9 29.26 0.60 -1.74
N PHE A 10 29.25 1.72 -1.00
CA PHE A 10 28.09 2.62 -0.98
C PHE A 10 27.74 3.13 -2.39
N LEU A 11 28.74 3.55 -3.18
CA LEU A 11 28.50 3.99 -4.56
C LEU A 11 28.04 2.84 -5.46
N ASN A 12 28.53 1.62 -5.23
CA ASN A 12 28.07 0.42 -5.96
C ASN A 12 26.57 0.20 -5.76
N THR A 13 26.01 0.46 -4.57
CA THR A 13 24.56 0.32 -4.34
C THR A 13 23.73 1.18 -5.30
N GLY A 14 24.14 2.43 -5.56
CA GLY A 14 23.45 3.32 -6.51
C GLY A 14 23.61 2.90 -7.97
N MET A 15 24.76 2.31 -8.33
CA MET A 15 25.00 1.78 -9.67
C MET A 15 24.22 0.49 -9.92
N ASP A 16 24.15 -0.40 -8.92
CA ASP A 16 23.39 -1.65 -8.98
C ASP A 16 21.88 -1.40 -9.01
N ALA A 17 21.43 -0.32 -8.38
CA ALA A 17 20.06 0.20 -8.53
C ALA A 17 19.76 0.73 -9.95
N GLY A 18 20.76 0.82 -10.84
CA GLY A 18 20.59 1.22 -12.24
C GLY A 18 20.41 2.72 -12.47
N GLY A 19 20.44 3.54 -11.41
CA GLY A 19 20.29 4.99 -11.50
C GLY A 19 21.49 5.72 -12.09
N TRP A 20 22.66 5.06 -12.08
CA TRP A 20 23.94 5.65 -12.40
C TRP A 20 24.78 4.71 -13.27
N MET A 21 25.55 5.29 -14.18
CA MET A 21 26.47 4.55 -15.03
C MET A 21 27.89 4.59 -14.47
N VAL A 22 28.77 3.71 -14.96
CA VAL A 22 30.20 3.68 -14.57
C VAL A 22 30.88 5.04 -14.76
N LEU A 23 30.48 5.81 -15.77
CA LEU A 23 30.98 7.17 -16.03
C LEU A 23 30.67 8.14 -14.88
N ASP A 24 29.59 7.92 -14.15
CA ASP A 24 29.15 8.80 -13.05
C ASP A 24 29.92 8.54 -11.76
N ARG A 25 30.69 7.45 -11.66
CA ARG A 25 31.39 7.06 -10.42
C ARG A 25 32.25 8.18 -9.86
N LEU A 26 33.06 8.83 -10.70
CA LEU A 26 33.91 9.93 -10.25
C LEU A 26 33.08 11.13 -9.76
N TYR A 27 31.97 11.43 -10.44
CA TYR A 27 31.05 12.49 -10.04
C TYR A 27 30.42 12.18 -8.68
N LEU A 28 29.85 10.98 -8.51
CA LEU A 28 29.20 10.57 -7.26
C LEU A 28 30.19 10.56 -6.09
N ARG A 29 31.42 10.07 -6.30
CA ARG A 29 32.47 10.10 -5.29
C ARG A 29 32.80 11.52 -4.84
N ASN A 30 32.95 12.44 -5.78
CA ASN A 30 33.22 13.84 -5.44
C ASN A 30 32.04 14.51 -4.72
N ARG A 31 30.80 14.18 -5.11
CA ARG A 31 29.59 14.64 -4.42
C ARG A 31 29.52 14.10 -3.00
N LEU A 32 29.80 12.81 -2.81
CA LEU A 32 29.84 12.17 -1.51
C LEU A 32 30.93 12.79 -0.61
N PHE A 33 32.13 13.02 -1.14
CA PHE A 33 33.20 13.69 -0.40
C PHE A 33 32.82 15.11 0.02
N GLY A 34 32.08 15.84 -0.83
CA GLY A 34 31.51 17.13 -0.47
C GLY A 34 30.51 17.05 0.67
N LEU A 35 29.59 16.06 0.63
CA LEU A 35 28.58 15.85 1.69
C LEU A 35 29.19 15.39 3.01
N LEU A 36 30.18 14.51 2.95
CA LEU A 36 30.93 14.01 4.11
C LEU A 36 32.01 15.01 4.56
N GLU A 37 32.25 16.11 3.84
CA GLU A 37 33.38 17.02 4.07
C GLU A 37 34.71 16.25 4.29
N LEU A 38 34.93 15.25 3.44
CA LEU A 38 36.00 14.26 3.56
C LEU A 38 37.11 14.56 2.55
N SER A 39 38.36 14.59 3.01
CA SER A 39 39.52 14.64 2.10
C SER A 39 39.92 13.24 1.62
N PRO A 40 40.55 13.12 0.42
CA PRO A 40 41.06 11.83 -0.07
C PRO A 40 42.02 11.13 0.91
N ALA A 41 42.88 11.89 1.60
CA ALA A 41 43.83 11.33 2.55
C ALA A 41 43.13 10.69 3.77
N GLU A 42 42.15 11.40 4.35
CA GLU A 42 41.37 10.86 5.48
C GLU A 42 40.59 9.59 5.12
N CYS A 43 40.15 9.49 3.87
CA CYS A 43 39.43 8.33 3.35
C CYS A 43 40.28 7.05 3.36
N GLU A 44 41.58 7.17 3.11
CA GLU A 44 42.52 6.03 3.06
C GLU A 44 43.04 5.63 4.45
N GLU A 45 43.10 6.59 5.37
CA GLU A 45 43.69 6.37 6.70
C GLU A 45 42.69 5.74 7.68
N LYS A 46 41.41 6.13 7.60
CA LYS A 46 40.40 5.76 8.60
C LYS A 46 39.79 4.38 8.36
N ASP A 47 39.56 3.67 9.45
CA ASP A 47 38.75 2.45 9.48
C ASP A 47 37.41 2.76 10.16
N ILE A 48 36.33 2.21 9.62
CA ILE A 48 34.99 2.32 10.17
C ILE A 48 34.34 0.95 10.33
N LEU A 49 33.45 0.85 11.32
CA LEU A 49 32.65 -0.34 11.57
C LEU A 49 31.50 -0.38 10.55
N VAL A 50 31.27 -1.55 9.97
CA VAL A 50 30.12 -1.82 9.10
C VAL A 50 29.41 -3.03 9.70
N GLU A 51 28.12 -2.92 9.92
CA GLU A 51 27.26 -4.01 10.38
C GLU A 51 26.57 -4.64 9.17
N GLY A 52 26.93 -5.89 8.86
CA GLY A 52 26.47 -6.54 7.62
C GLY A 52 26.87 -5.73 6.38
N ASP A 53 25.89 -5.47 5.52
CA ASP A 53 26.05 -4.66 4.29
C ASP A 53 25.43 -3.24 4.42
N ASP A 54 25.26 -2.71 5.65
CA ASP A 54 24.70 -1.37 5.88
C ASP A 54 25.74 -0.24 5.71
N TYR A 55 26.21 -0.03 4.48
CA TYR A 55 27.17 1.02 4.15
C TYR A 55 26.62 2.43 4.40
N LEU A 56 25.33 2.65 4.16
CA LEU A 56 24.66 3.92 4.47
C LEU A 56 24.70 4.21 5.98
N GLY A 57 24.33 3.24 6.82
CA GLY A 57 24.38 3.37 8.28
C GLY A 57 25.78 3.62 8.81
N ALA A 58 26.79 2.98 8.22
CA ALA A 58 28.19 3.21 8.56
C ALA A 58 28.63 4.65 8.24
N LEU A 59 28.28 5.19 7.06
CA LEU A 59 28.58 6.58 6.68
C LEU A 59 27.83 7.62 7.52
N VAL A 60 26.57 7.34 7.86
CA VAL A 60 25.77 8.20 8.76
C VAL A 60 26.39 8.22 10.16
N THR A 61 26.81 7.07 10.68
CA THR A 61 27.47 6.99 11.98
C THR A 61 28.80 7.75 11.98
N PHE A 62 29.58 7.63 10.90
CA PHE A 62 30.83 8.35 10.72
C PHE A 62 30.65 9.88 10.73
N GLN A 63 29.53 10.41 10.22
CA GLN A 63 29.26 11.84 10.13
C GLN A 63 28.25 12.37 11.16
N LYS A 64 27.84 11.55 12.13
CA LYS A 64 26.80 11.91 13.11
C LYS A 64 27.11 13.22 13.85
N GLU A 65 28.38 13.47 14.14
CA GLU A 65 28.84 14.69 14.83
C GLU A 65 28.76 15.96 13.97
N ARG A 66 28.64 15.82 12.64
CA ARG A 66 28.53 16.93 11.69
C ARG A 66 27.09 17.23 11.26
N GLY A 67 26.11 16.50 11.79
CA GLY A 67 24.69 16.73 11.51
C GLY A 67 24.24 16.34 10.10
N LEU A 68 25.02 15.50 9.40
CA LEU A 68 24.62 14.96 8.11
C LEU A 68 23.45 13.98 8.28
N ARG A 69 22.39 14.18 7.49
CA ARG A 69 21.19 13.34 7.55
C ARG A 69 21.32 12.11 6.68
N ALA A 70 20.66 11.03 7.09
CA ALA A 70 20.73 9.75 6.37
C ALA A 70 20.06 9.86 4.99
N ASP A 71 18.96 10.61 4.91
CA ASP A 71 18.20 10.79 3.68
C ASP A 71 18.98 11.54 2.60
N GLN A 72 19.89 12.45 2.97
CA GLN A 72 20.76 13.17 2.03
C GLN A 72 21.81 12.27 1.38
N LEU A 73 22.34 11.31 2.14
CA LEU A 73 23.26 10.31 1.59
C LEU A 73 22.50 9.33 0.70
N ALA A 74 21.39 8.78 1.20
CA ALA A 74 20.56 7.84 0.43
C ALA A 74 20.05 8.44 -0.89
N ASP A 75 19.70 9.73 -0.92
CA ASP A 75 19.25 10.41 -2.14
C ASP A 75 20.32 10.43 -3.24
N LEU A 76 21.60 10.53 -2.86
CA LEU A 76 22.72 10.51 -3.82
C LEU A 76 22.75 9.21 -4.65
N VAL A 77 22.34 8.09 -4.05
CA VAL A 77 22.29 6.77 -4.69
C VAL A 77 20.88 6.38 -5.13
N THR A 78 19.88 7.23 -4.86
CA THR A 78 18.50 7.03 -5.33
C THR A 78 18.38 7.48 -6.79
N PRO A 79 17.91 6.61 -7.71
CA PRO A 79 17.73 7.00 -9.10
C PRO A 79 16.81 8.21 -9.28
N PRO A 80 17.06 9.09 -10.28
CA PRO A 80 16.10 10.13 -10.65
C PRO A 80 14.75 9.53 -11.05
N PRO A 81 13.61 10.24 -10.83
CA PRO A 81 12.28 9.70 -11.14
C PRO A 81 12.12 9.17 -12.56
N SER A 82 12.65 9.87 -13.56
CA SER A 82 12.58 9.45 -14.96
C SER A 82 13.33 8.15 -15.24
N VAL A 83 14.51 7.98 -14.65
CA VAL A 83 15.32 6.76 -14.78
C VAL A 83 14.65 5.60 -14.06
N LEU A 84 14.16 5.82 -12.84
CA LEU A 84 13.43 4.82 -12.08
C LEU A 84 12.19 4.32 -12.85
N ASN A 85 11.37 5.23 -13.38
CA ASN A 85 10.17 4.89 -14.14
C ASN A 85 10.52 4.11 -15.41
N ALA A 86 11.58 4.49 -16.13
CA ALA A 86 12.04 3.77 -17.32
C ALA A 86 12.51 2.34 -16.99
N LEU A 87 13.29 2.18 -15.91
CA LEU A 87 13.78 0.87 -15.47
C LEU A 87 12.64 0.00 -14.95
N PHE A 88 11.70 0.57 -14.20
CA PHE A 88 10.50 -0.12 -13.76
C PHE A 88 9.70 -0.62 -14.96
N ALA A 89 9.42 0.23 -15.94
CA ALA A 89 8.70 -0.15 -17.14
C ALA A 89 9.41 -1.26 -17.94
N GLN A 90 10.74 -1.17 -18.09
CA GLN A 90 11.54 -2.19 -18.78
C GLN A 90 11.50 -3.54 -18.08
N ARG A 91 11.55 -3.56 -16.74
CA ARG A 91 11.42 -4.79 -15.95
C ARG A 91 10.01 -5.34 -16.02
N TYR A 92 9.03 -4.46 -15.91
CA TYR A 92 7.61 -4.80 -15.90
C TYR A 92 7.17 -5.47 -17.21
N GLU A 93 7.70 -5.02 -18.35
CA GLU A 93 7.47 -5.65 -19.66
C GLU A 93 7.91 -7.13 -19.70
N LYS A 94 8.89 -7.52 -18.88
CA LYS A 94 9.37 -8.90 -18.79
C LYS A 94 8.63 -9.68 -17.72
N ASP A 95 8.53 -9.11 -16.53
CA ASP A 95 7.92 -9.73 -15.36
C ASP A 95 7.45 -8.63 -14.38
N PRO A 96 6.13 -8.48 -14.16
CA PRO A 96 5.59 -7.57 -13.15
C PRO A 96 6.15 -7.77 -11.74
N VAL A 97 6.48 -9.02 -11.36
CA VAL A 97 7.04 -9.34 -10.04
C VAL A 97 8.47 -8.83 -9.92
N ASP A 98 9.30 -8.97 -10.97
CA ASP A 98 10.65 -8.40 -11.00
C ASP A 98 10.61 -6.88 -10.86
N ALA A 99 9.66 -6.20 -11.50
CA ALA A 99 9.52 -4.75 -11.40
C ALA A 99 9.17 -4.27 -9.99
N THR A 100 8.19 -4.90 -9.34
CA THR A 100 7.83 -4.52 -7.96
C THR A 100 8.90 -4.89 -6.95
N THR A 101 9.54 -6.05 -7.11
CA THR A 101 10.67 -6.48 -6.28
C THR A 101 11.85 -5.52 -6.41
N TYR A 102 12.20 -5.13 -7.64
CA TYR A 102 13.23 -4.11 -7.91
C TYR A 102 12.90 -2.78 -7.25
N PHE A 103 11.66 -2.30 -7.40
CA PHE A 103 11.25 -1.03 -6.79
C PHE A 103 11.27 -1.12 -5.26
N CYS A 104 10.82 -2.23 -4.68
CA CYS A 104 10.87 -2.51 -3.25
C CYS A 104 12.31 -2.47 -2.73
N GLY A 105 13.24 -3.15 -3.41
CA GLY A 105 14.66 -3.17 -3.06
C GLY A 105 15.30 -1.79 -3.02
N ILE A 106 14.97 -0.90 -3.97
CA ILE A 106 15.44 0.50 -3.95
C ILE A 106 14.92 1.23 -2.70
N ASN A 107 13.64 1.09 -2.38
CA ASN A 107 13.03 1.77 -1.25
C ASN A 107 13.60 1.26 0.10
N GLN A 108 13.89 -0.04 0.20
CA GLN A 108 14.56 -0.65 1.34
C GLN A 108 16.01 -0.18 1.48
N GLY A 109 16.79 -0.19 0.40
CA GLY A 109 18.19 0.26 0.39
C GLY A 109 18.36 1.72 0.79
N ASN A 110 17.39 2.57 0.43
CA ASN A 110 17.39 4.00 0.78
C ASN A 110 16.67 4.28 2.12
N LYS A 111 16.31 3.23 2.88
CA LYS A 111 15.62 3.30 4.17
C LYS A 111 14.31 4.11 4.14
N GLN A 112 13.68 4.22 2.97
CA GLN A 112 12.38 4.87 2.81
C GLN A 112 11.25 3.98 3.32
N VAL A 113 11.41 2.66 3.17
CA VAL A 113 10.46 1.66 3.61
C VAL A 113 11.03 0.93 4.81
N SER A 114 10.26 0.86 5.89
CA SER A 114 10.61 0.10 7.09
C SER A 114 10.43 -1.40 6.88
N ASP A 115 10.97 -2.20 7.81
CA ASP A 115 10.54 -3.59 7.94
C ASP A 115 9.03 -3.67 8.18
N VAL A 116 8.44 -4.81 7.80
CA VAL A 116 7.03 -5.12 8.04
C VAL A 116 6.78 -5.10 9.56
N GLN A 117 5.80 -4.31 9.99
CA GLN A 117 5.46 -4.22 11.40
C GLN A 117 4.99 -5.56 11.94
N SER A 118 5.38 -5.86 13.18
CA SER A 118 4.88 -7.03 13.88
C SER A 118 3.37 -6.91 14.09
N SER A 119 2.61 -7.77 13.43
CA SER A 119 1.19 -7.95 13.71
C SER A 119 0.98 -8.92 14.85
N THR A 120 -0.01 -8.68 15.70
CA THR A 120 -0.51 -9.71 16.62
C THR A 120 -1.69 -10.42 15.97
N SER A 121 -1.61 -11.75 15.89
CA SER A 121 -2.73 -12.60 15.48
C SER A 121 -3.62 -12.86 16.68
N LEU A 122 -4.89 -12.50 16.57
CA LEU A 122 -5.90 -12.78 17.58
C LEU A 122 -6.85 -13.86 17.06
N ASP A 123 -6.88 -15.00 17.74
CA ASP A 123 -7.79 -16.08 17.36
C ASP A 123 -9.22 -15.76 17.81
N SER A 124 -10.17 -15.99 16.90
CA SER A 124 -11.59 -15.80 17.15
C SER A 124 -12.41 -16.94 16.55
N LYS A 125 -13.71 -16.98 16.86
CA LYS A 125 -14.65 -17.89 16.19
C LYS A 125 -14.80 -17.68 14.68
N PHE A 126 -14.26 -16.59 14.14
CA PHE A 126 -14.24 -16.27 12.71
C PHE A 126 -12.89 -16.58 12.04
N GLY A 127 -11.96 -17.18 12.77
CA GLY A 127 -10.56 -17.34 12.37
C GLY A 127 -9.68 -16.27 13.01
N SER A 128 -8.41 -16.27 12.63
CA SER A 128 -7.42 -15.32 13.15
C SER A 128 -7.65 -13.93 12.54
N VAL A 129 -7.50 -12.87 13.33
CA VAL A 129 -7.57 -11.48 12.88
C VAL A 129 -6.24 -10.79 13.16
N LEU A 130 -5.73 -10.06 12.18
CA LEU A 130 -4.49 -9.29 12.35
C LEU A 130 -4.80 -7.95 13.00
N SER A 131 -4.12 -7.66 14.11
CA SER A 131 -4.07 -6.34 14.71
C SER A 131 -2.70 -5.74 14.52
N PHE A 132 -2.66 -4.52 13.99
CA PHE A 132 -1.46 -3.72 13.86
C PHE A 132 -1.47 -2.59 14.90
N GLU A 133 -0.31 -2.23 15.44
CA GLU A 133 -0.21 -1.04 16.27
C GLU A 133 -0.49 0.19 15.40
N LYS A 134 -1.40 1.06 15.86
CA LYS A 134 -1.75 2.25 15.08
C LYS A 134 -0.54 3.17 15.03
N GLY A 135 0.02 3.34 13.82
CA GLY A 135 1.03 4.33 13.54
C GLY A 135 0.59 5.75 13.92
N LYS A 136 1.52 6.55 14.42
CA LYS A 136 1.28 7.98 14.63
C LYS A 136 1.33 8.69 13.29
N ASN A 137 0.19 8.86 12.62
CA ASN A 137 0.07 9.82 11.53
C ASN A 137 0.11 11.23 12.15
N LYS A 138 1.27 11.89 12.12
CA LYS A 138 1.33 13.31 12.42
C LYS A 138 0.72 14.07 11.24
N PRO A 139 -0.21 15.01 11.46
CA PRO A 139 -0.66 15.90 10.41
C PRO A 139 0.52 16.72 9.90
N VAL A 140 0.62 16.88 8.59
CA VAL A 140 1.60 17.79 7.98
C VAL A 140 1.12 19.21 8.29
N GLU A 141 1.83 19.94 9.16
CA GLU A 141 1.48 21.34 9.52
C GLU A 141 1.88 22.35 8.43
N ALA A 142 2.61 21.91 7.40
CA ALA A 142 3.11 22.75 6.32
C ALA A 142 2.08 22.95 5.18
N ALA A 143 2.17 24.09 4.48
CA ALA A 143 1.36 24.37 3.28
C ALA A 143 1.76 23.50 2.07
N TYR A 144 2.96 22.92 2.10
CA TYR A 144 3.53 22.06 1.06
C TYR A 144 4.47 21.04 1.71
N PRO A 145 4.35 19.74 1.41
CA PRO A 145 3.29 19.08 0.63
C PRO A 145 1.93 19.15 1.35
N THR A 146 0.82 19.15 0.61
CA THR A 146 -0.52 19.34 1.20
C THR A 146 -0.97 18.15 2.05
N CYS A 147 -0.54 16.93 1.71
CA CYS A 147 -0.74 15.75 2.56
C CYS A 147 0.35 14.70 2.35
N THR A 148 0.26 13.60 3.08
CA THR A 148 1.20 12.47 3.05
C THR A 148 1.19 11.67 1.75
N TYR A 149 0.14 11.82 0.92
CA TYR A 149 -0.07 11.07 -0.34
C TYR A 149 0.20 11.89 -1.61
N CYS A 150 0.39 13.19 -1.44
CA CYS A 150 0.68 14.15 -2.50
C CYS A 150 1.97 13.82 -3.26
N MET A 151 1.95 13.98 -4.59
CA MET A 151 3.14 13.78 -5.43
C MET A 151 4.28 14.72 -5.07
N GLU A 152 3.94 15.89 -4.53
CA GLU A 152 4.83 16.91 -4.00
C GLU A 152 5.85 16.37 -2.99
N ARG A 153 5.59 15.18 -2.41
CA ARG A 153 6.51 14.49 -1.52
C ARG A 153 7.73 13.91 -2.22
N GLU A 154 7.67 13.62 -3.52
CA GLU A 154 8.83 13.08 -4.25
C GLU A 154 10.00 14.06 -4.19
N GLY A 155 11.08 13.68 -3.50
CA GLY A 155 12.26 14.54 -3.33
C GLY A 155 12.09 15.69 -2.32
N PHE A 156 11.01 15.72 -1.53
CA PHE A 156 10.75 16.84 -0.62
C PHE A 156 11.65 16.81 0.61
N ILE A 157 12.27 17.95 0.93
CA ILE A 157 13.13 18.13 2.12
C ILE A 157 12.37 18.95 3.16
N SER A 158 12.11 18.33 4.32
CA SER A 158 11.62 19.02 5.52
C SER A 158 12.77 19.41 6.45
N THR A 159 12.55 20.41 7.30
CA THR A 159 13.47 20.72 8.41
C THR A 159 13.53 19.61 9.45
N ASP A 160 12.42 18.88 9.66
CA ASP A 160 12.40 17.64 10.44
C ASP A 160 12.73 16.47 9.50
N GLU A 161 13.76 15.69 9.83
CA GLU A 161 14.15 14.52 9.05
C GLU A 161 13.03 13.49 8.97
N GLN A 162 12.20 13.36 10.00
CA GLN A 162 11.08 12.42 10.03
C GLN A 162 9.95 12.78 9.05
N ASP A 163 9.83 14.06 8.70
CA ASP A 163 8.81 14.55 7.77
C ASP A 163 9.34 14.69 6.33
N SER A 164 10.66 14.49 6.14
CA SER A 164 11.32 14.52 4.85
C SER A 164 10.96 13.30 4.02
N SER A 165 10.86 13.49 2.71
CA SER A 165 10.64 12.42 1.74
C SER A 165 11.61 12.57 0.57
N LEU A 166 12.86 12.95 0.89
CA LEU A 166 13.92 13.22 -0.07
C LEU A 166 14.23 12.01 -0.95
N THR A 167 14.29 10.81 -0.37
CA THR A 167 14.51 9.55 -1.11
C THR A 167 13.25 9.01 -1.77
N LYS A 168 12.07 9.58 -1.45
CA LYS A 168 10.79 9.09 -1.97
C LYS A 168 10.77 9.21 -3.48
N ARG A 169 10.40 8.12 -4.14
CA ARG A 169 10.15 8.06 -5.58
C ARG A 169 8.82 7.37 -5.83
N MET A 170 8.22 7.72 -6.97
CA MET A 170 6.91 7.22 -7.37
C MET A 170 6.98 6.70 -8.81
N ILE A 171 6.30 5.58 -9.05
CA ILE A 171 6.05 5.07 -10.40
C ILE A 171 4.77 5.73 -10.93
N ARG A 172 4.87 6.43 -12.04
CA ARG A 172 3.73 7.06 -12.72
C ARG A 172 2.99 6.00 -13.53
N MET A 173 1.68 5.98 -13.42
CA MET A 173 0.82 5.01 -14.08
C MET A 173 -0.49 5.66 -14.53
N ASN A 174 -1.23 4.96 -15.39
CA ASN A 174 -2.52 5.41 -15.89
C ASN A 174 -3.63 4.52 -15.32
N LEU A 175 -4.65 5.13 -14.75
CA LEU A 175 -5.93 4.47 -14.43
C LEU A 175 -7.05 5.28 -15.08
N ASP A 176 -7.84 4.64 -15.94
CA ASP A 176 -8.95 5.27 -16.69
C ASP A 176 -8.59 6.62 -17.36
N GLY A 177 -7.38 6.71 -17.95
CA GLY A 177 -6.94 7.92 -18.64
C GLY A 177 -6.40 9.02 -17.72
N GLN A 178 -6.32 8.78 -16.42
CA GLN A 178 -5.82 9.73 -15.42
C GLN A 178 -4.45 9.30 -14.88
N THR A 179 -3.63 10.26 -14.48
CA THR A 179 -2.34 10.00 -13.84
C THR A 179 -2.53 9.55 -12.40
N TRP A 180 -1.96 8.41 -12.08
CA TRP A 180 -1.86 7.87 -10.73
C TRP A 180 -0.41 7.51 -10.44
N ASN A 181 -0.12 7.32 -9.16
CA ASN A 181 1.22 7.09 -8.66
C ASN A 181 1.24 5.84 -7.82
N TYR A 182 2.16 4.93 -8.11
CA TYR A 182 2.49 3.82 -7.27
C TYR A 182 3.72 4.14 -6.43
N HIS A 183 3.58 4.03 -5.10
CA HIS A 183 4.67 4.09 -4.15
C HIS A 183 4.37 3.20 -2.94
N PHE A 184 5.36 2.98 -2.08
CA PHE A 184 5.13 2.24 -0.84
C PHE A 184 4.64 3.16 0.30
N SER A 185 3.94 2.55 1.25
CA SER A 185 3.65 3.14 2.56
C SER A 185 4.94 3.34 3.34
N ASP A 186 5.04 4.48 4.04
CA ASP A 186 6.17 4.78 4.93
C ASP A 186 6.20 3.79 6.12
N GLN A 187 5.07 3.15 6.44
CA GLN A 187 4.96 2.05 7.42
C GLN A 187 4.35 0.82 6.76
N GLN A 188 5.11 -0.28 6.72
CA GLN A 188 4.68 -1.51 6.06
C GLN A 188 3.87 -2.38 7.03
N TYR A 189 2.62 -2.70 6.67
CA TYR A 189 1.81 -3.69 7.39
C TYR A 189 1.88 -5.09 6.76
N TRP A 190 2.28 -5.17 5.49
CA TRP A 190 2.53 -6.41 4.77
C TRP A 190 3.71 -6.21 3.81
N GLN A 191 4.15 -7.29 3.17
CA GLN A 191 5.22 -7.22 2.20
C GLN A 191 4.77 -6.37 1.00
N GLU A 192 5.61 -5.42 0.58
CA GLU A 192 5.32 -4.55 -0.55
C GLU A 192 4.01 -3.75 -0.35
N ASP A 193 3.81 -3.18 0.84
CA ASP A 193 2.66 -2.35 1.20
C ASP A 193 2.59 -1.10 0.31
N ALA A 194 1.81 -1.25 -0.76
CA ALA A 194 1.69 -0.38 -1.90
C ALA A 194 0.52 0.59 -1.71
N LEU A 195 0.76 1.82 -2.16
CA LEU A 195 -0.21 2.88 -2.27
C LEU A 195 -0.29 3.30 -3.74
N PHE A 196 -1.52 3.36 -4.25
CA PHE A 196 -1.84 3.91 -5.56
C PHE A 196 -2.59 5.22 -5.36
N THR A 197 -1.93 6.35 -5.53
CA THR A 197 -2.45 7.68 -5.20
C THR A 197 -2.74 8.49 -6.44
N SER A 198 -3.87 9.20 -6.44
CA SER A 198 -4.22 10.14 -7.51
C SER A 198 -3.17 11.25 -7.62
N GLU A 199 -2.85 11.72 -8.84
CA GLU A 199 -2.06 12.95 -9.01
C GLU A 199 -2.77 14.16 -8.38
N ASN A 200 -4.08 14.28 -8.57
CA ASN A 200 -4.87 15.37 -8.03
C ASN A 200 -5.34 15.05 -6.60
N HIS A 201 -4.92 15.90 -5.66
CA HIS A 201 -5.28 15.80 -4.24
C HIS A 201 -6.79 15.70 -4.05
N HIS A 202 -7.61 16.57 -4.63
CA HIS A 202 -9.07 16.62 -4.39
C HIS A 202 -9.90 15.93 -5.48
N GLN A 203 -9.33 14.92 -6.14
CA GLN A 203 -10.03 14.21 -7.18
C GLN A 203 -11.30 13.51 -6.64
N GLN A 204 -12.42 13.67 -7.34
CA GLN A 204 -13.61 12.88 -7.06
C GLN A 204 -13.52 11.56 -7.82
N VAL A 205 -13.77 10.45 -7.13
CA VAL A 205 -13.80 9.12 -7.74
C VAL A 205 -15.15 8.49 -7.45
N THR A 206 -15.92 8.28 -8.51
CA THR A 206 -17.22 7.60 -8.50
C THR A 206 -17.07 6.12 -8.15
N LEU A 207 -18.17 5.46 -7.79
CA LEU A 207 -18.14 4.03 -7.50
C LEU A 207 -17.68 3.19 -8.71
N ASN A 208 -18.18 3.53 -9.91
CA ASN A 208 -17.83 2.84 -11.15
C ASN A 208 -16.33 3.00 -11.46
N GLU A 209 -15.78 4.20 -11.31
CA GLU A 209 -14.33 4.43 -11.46
C GLU A 209 -13.54 3.63 -10.41
N LYS A 210 -14.00 3.54 -9.16
CA LYS A 210 -13.32 2.71 -8.15
C LYS A 210 -13.25 1.25 -8.55
N ILE A 211 -14.35 0.68 -9.03
CA ILE A 211 -14.40 -0.71 -9.48
C ILE A 211 -13.51 -0.92 -10.71
N ASN A 212 -13.52 0.01 -11.66
CA ASN A 212 -12.62 -0.03 -12.81
C ASN A 212 -11.14 0.04 -12.40
N HIS A 213 -10.79 0.98 -11.52
CA HIS A 213 -9.43 1.16 -11.03
C HIS A 213 -8.95 -0.09 -10.31
N LEU A 214 -9.77 -0.71 -9.44
CA LEU A 214 -9.41 -1.96 -8.77
C LEU A 214 -9.19 -3.10 -9.77
N ASN A 215 -10.06 -3.25 -10.78
CA ASN A 215 -9.88 -4.24 -11.84
C ASN A 215 -8.61 -3.97 -12.67
N GLN A 216 -8.31 -2.71 -13.00
CA GLN A 216 -7.08 -2.34 -13.73
C GLN A 216 -5.84 -2.58 -12.90
N LEU A 217 -5.83 -2.12 -11.64
CA LEU A 217 -4.74 -2.37 -10.70
C LEU A 217 -4.51 -3.86 -10.51
N LYS A 218 -5.59 -4.65 -10.44
CA LYS A 218 -5.50 -6.09 -10.33
C LYS A 218 -4.88 -6.74 -11.57
N GLY A 219 -5.22 -6.26 -12.77
CA GLY A 219 -4.58 -6.69 -14.01
C GLY A 219 -3.13 -6.21 -14.16
N LEU A 220 -2.79 -5.05 -13.58
CA LEU A 220 -1.41 -4.54 -13.56
C LEU A 220 -0.54 -5.29 -12.54
N PHE A 221 -1.10 -5.68 -11.41
CA PHE A 221 -0.40 -6.29 -10.30
C PHE A 221 -1.12 -7.59 -9.88
N GLU A 222 -1.06 -8.60 -10.75
CA GLU A 222 -1.74 -9.88 -10.55
C GLU A 222 -1.26 -10.64 -9.30
N HIS A 223 -0.05 -10.38 -8.83
CA HIS A 223 0.52 -10.94 -7.58
C HIS A 223 0.10 -10.17 -6.32
N TYR A 224 -0.46 -8.96 -6.45
CA TYR A 224 -0.93 -8.18 -5.32
C TYR A 224 -2.40 -8.42 -5.01
N PHE A 225 -2.80 -8.34 -3.74
CA PHE A 225 -4.17 -7.91 -3.47
C PHE A 225 -4.25 -6.39 -3.70
N VAL A 226 -5.43 -5.89 -4.09
CA VAL A 226 -5.67 -4.44 -4.17
C VAL A 226 -7.00 -4.12 -3.50
N ALA A 227 -7.08 -2.99 -2.81
CA ALA A 227 -8.29 -2.60 -2.11
C ALA A 227 -8.54 -1.10 -2.08
N SER A 228 -9.83 -0.75 -2.06
CA SER A 228 -10.29 0.60 -1.74
C SER A 228 -10.79 0.62 -0.32
N LEU A 229 -10.20 1.44 0.54
CA LEU A 229 -10.80 1.83 1.81
C LEU A 229 -11.90 2.87 1.54
N ALA A 230 -12.97 2.90 2.34
CA ALA A 230 -14.20 3.63 2.02
C ALA A 230 -14.06 5.17 1.94
N LYS A 231 -15.09 5.80 1.35
CA LYS A 231 -15.21 7.23 1.01
C LYS A 231 -15.14 8.15 2.25
N ASP A 232 -14.00 8.79 2.45
CA ASP A 232 -13.83 10.20 2.85
C ASP A 232 -12.33 10.46 3.05
N VAL A 233 -11.55 10.18 2.01
CA VAL A 233 -10.12 10.48 1.99
C VAL A 233 -9.92 11.79 1.25
N THR A 234 -9.28 12.76 1.90
CA THR A 234 -8.96 14.06 1.29
C THR A 234 -8.17 13.88 0.00
N HIS A 235 -7.36 12.81 -0.07
CA HIS A 235 -6.58 12.37 -1.22
C HIS A 235 -6.99 10.94 -1.64
N PRO A 236 -7.57 10.74 -2.84
CA PRO A 236 -7.96 9.42 -3.32
C PRO A 236 -6.78 8.47 -3.49
N HIS A 237 -6.88 7.31 -2.85
CA HIS A 237 -5.87 6.27 -2.95
C HIS A 237 -6.47 4.86 -2.85
N TYR A 238 -5.74 3.90 -3.38
CA TYR A 238 -5.94 2.47 -3.17
C TYR A 238 -4.72 1.90 -2.43
N ILE A 239 -4.93 0.78 -1.74
CA ILE A 239 -3.86 0.02 -1.10
C ILE A 239 -3.66 -1.30 -1.84
N GLY A 240 -2.49 -1.89 -1.71
CA GLY A 240 -2.23 -3.24 -2.17
C GLY A 240 -0.92 -3.79 -1.66
N GLY A 241 -0.55 -4.98 -2.13
CA GLY A 241 0.73 -5.60 -1.80
C GLY A 241 0.63 -7.11 -1.75
N VAL A 242 1.69 -7.74 -1.25
CA VAL A 242 1.78 -9.19 -1.09
C VAL A 242 1.36 -9.54 0.34
N ALA A 243 0.15 -10.07 0.50
CA ALA A 243 -0.33 -10.54 1.78
C ALA A 243 -1.32 -11.70 1.63
N SER A 244 -1.29 -12.60 2.61
CA SER A 244 -2.37 -13.56 2.86
C SER A 244 -3.21 -13.06 4.03
N LEU A 245 -4.15 -12.15 3.76
CA LEU A 245 -5.03 -11.63 4.79
C LEU A 245 -5.98 -12.74 5.30
N PRO A 246 -6.25 -12.85 6.61
CA PRO A 246 -7.05 -13.97 7.12
C PRO A 246 -8.45 -14.06 6.51
N ILE A 247 -9.05 -12.92 6.15
CA ILE A 247 -10.35 -12.88 5.47
C ILE A 247 -10.34 -13.56 4.09
N MET A 248 -9.18 -13.66 3.43
CA MET A 248 -9.02 -14.37 2.16
C MET A 248 -9.14 -15.88 2.34
N ALA A 249 -8.73 -16.39 3.51
CA ALA A 249 -8.81 -17.81 3.88
C ALA A 249 -10.08 -18.16 4.69
N ALA A 250 -10.91 -17.17 5.02
CA ALA A 250 -12.10 -17.38 5.82
C ALA A 250 -13.11 -18.31 5.13
N ALA A 251 -13.76 -19.15 5.95
CA ALA A 251 -14.77 -20.10 5.49
C ALA A 251 -15.94 -19.38 4.80
N GLU A 252 -16.57 -20.07 3.86
CA GLU A 252 -17.58 -19.49 2.98
C GLU A 252 -18.83 -20.37 2.89
N LYS A 253 -19.99 -19.75 2.68
CA LYS A 253 -21.26 -20.43 2.43
C LYS A 253 -21.81 -19.97 1.08
N VAL A 254 -22.14 -20.91 0.21
CA VAL A 254 -22.72 -20.62 -1.11
C VAL A 254 -24.07 -19.93 -0.93
N LEU A 255 -24.27 -18.85 -1.68
CA LEU A 255 -25.54 -18.13 -1.78
C LEU A 255 -26.12 -18.34 -3.18
N SER A 256 -27.44 -18.49 -3.25
CA SER A 256 -28.14 -18.49 -4.54
C SER A 256 -28.32 -17.05 -5.02
N ILE A 257 -28.02 -16.81 -6.29
CA ILE A 257 -28.22 -15.52 -6.96
C ILE A 257 -29.06 -15.71 -8.22
N SER A 258 -29.58 -14.61 -8.77
CA SER A 258 -30.32 -14.64 -10.03
C SER A 258 -29.57 -15.35 -11.16
N GLU A 259 -30.33 -16.06 -12.00
CA GLU A 259 -29.86 -16.67 -13.27
C GLU A 259 -29.20 -15.65 -14.22
N LEU A 260 -29.45 -14.35 -14.03
CA LEU A 260 -28.78 -13.28 -14.77
C LEU A 260 -27.26 -13.27 -14.56
N PHE A 261 -26.77 -13.79 -13.42
CA PHE A 261 -25.36 -13.86 -13.06
C PHE A 261 -24.86 -15.31 -12.96
N ASN A 262 -25.33 -16.20 -13.84
CA ASN A 262 -25.01 -17.64 -13.78
C ASN A 262 -23.52 -18.01 -13.97
N GLN A 263 -22.66 -17.06 -14.33
CA GLN A 263 -21.20 -17.23 -14.40
C GLN A 263 -20.48 -16.78 -13.13
N VAL A 264 -21.20 -16.23 -12.13
CA VAL A 264 -20.60 -15.73 -10.89
C VAL A 264 -21.08 -16.57 -9.72
N GLU A 265 -20.15 -17.04 -8.91
CA GLU A 265 -20.45 -17.69 -7.64
C GLU A 265 -20.44 -16.64 -6.53
N LEU A 266 -21.53 -16.55 -5.77
CA LEU A 266 -21.65 -15.67 -4.61
C LEU A 266 -21.55 -16.47 -3.31
N PHE A 267 -20.76 -15.98 -2.37
CA PHE A 267 -20.61 -16.59 -1.06
C PHE A 267 -20.78 -15.58 0.07
N GLU A 268 -21.43 -16.00 1.15
CA GLU A 268 -21.29 -15.35 2.45
C GLU A 268 -19.95 -15.77 3.06
N VAL A 269 -19.13 -14.80 3.43
CA VAL A 269 -17.90 -15.07 4.19
C VAL A 269 -18.22 -15.11 5.69
N VAL A 270 -17.75 -16.16 6.36
CA VAL A 270 -17.81 -16.32 7.80
C VAL A 270 -16.80 -15.36 8.43
N TRP A 271 -17.21 -14.10 8.51
CA TRP A 271 -16.43 -12.97 9.02
C TRP A 271 -17.26 -12.19 10.05
N PRO A 272 -16.65 -11.44 10.99
CA PRO A 272 -17.35 -10.69 12.04
C PRO A 272 -18.32 -9.62 11.51
N VAL A 273 -18.11 -9.16 10.29
CA VAL A 273 -18.92 -8.16 9.59
C VAL A 273 -19.54 -8.79 8.33
N THR A 274 -20.57 -8.16 7.78
CA THR A 274 -21.18 -8.63 6.53
C THR A 274 -20.12 -8.62 5.44
N SER A 275 -19.91 -9.76 4.80
CA SER A 275 -18.84 -9.91 3.83
C SER A 275 -19.27 -10.88 2.75
N LEU A 276 -19.09 -10.47 1.51
CA LEU A 276 -19.49 -11.21 0.33
C LEU A 276 -18.28 -11.46 -0.55
N ARG A 277 -18.15 -12.70 -1.00
CA ARG A 277 -17.13 -13.09 -1.95
C ARG A 277 -17.80 -13.44 -3.26
N LEU A 278 -17.35 -12.84 -4.34
CA LEU A 278 -17.76 -13.11 -5.69
C LEU A 278 -16.59 -13.77 -6.41
N LYS A 279 -16.84 -14.87 -7.12
CA LYS A 279 -15.82 -15.55 -7.93
C LYS A 279 -16.36 -15.76 -9.34
N SER A 280 -15.54 -15.50 -10.34
CA SER A 280 -15.88 -15.82 -11.73
C SER A 280 -14.63 -15.89 -12.60
N THR A 281 -14.70 -16.68 -13.66
CA THR A 281 -13.74 -16.60 -14.77
C THR A 281 -14.15 -15.54 -15.81
N ASP A 282 -15.38 -15.03 -15.74
CA ASP A 282 -15.88 -13.95 -16.58
C ASP A 282 -15.78 -12.61 -15.83
N ARG A 283 -14.70 -11.87 -16.13
CA ARG A 283 -14.41 -10.54 -15.54
C ARG A 283 -15.55 -9.55 -15.74
N GLN A 284 -16.26 -9.61 -16.86
CA GLN A 284 -17.33 -8.65 -17.15
C GLN A 284 -18.56 -8.94 -16.31
N GLN A 285 -18.96 -10.21 -16.19
CA GLN A 285 -20.04 -10.65 -15.30
C GLN A 285 -19.70 -10.35 -13.83
N LEU A 286 -18.46 -10.61 -13.41
CA LEU A 286 -17.97 -10.32 -12.06
C LEU A 286 -18.09 -8.83 -11.73
N LYS A 287 -17.60 -7.97 -12.64
CA LYS A 287 -17.68 -6.51 -12.51
C LYS A 287 -19.12 -6.01 -12.44
N LEU A 288 -20.01 -6.51 -13.30
CA LEU A 288 -21.43 -6.11 -13.29
C LEU A 288 -22.12 -6.49 -11.98
N LEU A 289 -21.85 -7.68 -11.45
CA LEU A 289 -22.40 -8.10 -10.16
C LEU A 289 -21.80 -7.26 -9.02
N GLU A 290 -20.50 -6.97 -9.07
CA GLU A 290 -19.83 -6.11 -8.09
C GLU A 290 -20.45 -4.70 -8.05
N GLU A 291 -20.64 -4.05 -9.21
CA GLU A 291 -21.32 -2.76 -9.32
C GLU A 291 -22.74 -2.82 -8.72
N PHE A 292 -23.47 -3.88 -9.02
CA PHE A 292 -24.82 -4.10 -8.50
C PHE A 292 -24.83 -4.26 -6.98
N VAL A 293 -23.95 -5.10 -6.43
CA VAL A 293 -23.79 -5.36 -5.00
C VAL A 293 -23.51 -4.05 -4.26
N VAL A 294 -22.52 -3.28 -4.72
CA VAL A 294 -22.11 -2.06 -4.02
C VAL A 294 -23.17 -0.96 -4.15
N ALA A 295 -23.80 -0.80 -5.32
CA ALA A 295 -24.88 0.16 -5.51
C ALA A 295 -26.11 -0.17 -4.63
N LYS A 296 -26.48 -1.45 -4.54
CA LYS A 296 -27.55 -1.92 -3.65
C LYS A 296 -27.23 -1.64 -2.20
N TRP A 297 -25.98 -1.88 -1.77
CA TRP A 297 -25.57 -1.68 -0.39
C TRP A 297 -25.60 -0.20 0.01
N GLN A 298 -25.09 0.68 -0.87
CA GLN A 298 -25.17 2.13 -0.67
C GLN A 298 -26.61 2.62 -0.54
N GLY A 299 -27.52 2.12 -1.38
CA GLY A 299 -28.95 2.46 -1.29
C GLY A 299 -29.64 1.90 -0.05
N PHE A 300 -29.29 0.67 0.38
CA PHE A 300 -29.87 0.02 1.57
C PHE A 300 -29.60 0.82 2.85
N ASN A 301 -28.42 1.43 2.96
CA ASN A 301 -28.01 2.23 4.11
C ASN A 301 -28.77 3.58 4.25
N GLU A 302 -29.41 4.06 3.17
CA GLU A 302 -30.14 5.34 3.19
C GLU A 302 -31.60 5.20 3.65
N THR A 303 -32.24 4.05 3.42
CA THR A 303 -33.72 3.94 3.54
C THR A 303 -34.25 3.00 4.61
N ASP A 304 -33.43 2.15 5.23
CA ASP A 304 -33.91 1.16 6.20
C ASP A 304 -33.68 1.61 7.67
N PRO A 305 -34.75 1.91 8.43
CA PRO A 305 -34.66 2.29 9.83
C PRO A 305 -34.42 1.11 10.79
N THR A 306 -34.41 -0.15 10.31
CA THR A 306 -34.20 -1.36 11.12
C THR A 306 -32.74 -1.82 11.18
N ILE A 307 -31.90 -1.31 10.28
CA ILE A 307 -30.45 -1.49 10.36
C ILE A 307 -29.92 -0.58 11.47
N ILE A 308 -29.39 -1.19 12.54
CA ILE A 308 -28.74 -0.45 13.62
C ILE A 308 -27.47 0.19 13.04
N LYS A 309 -27.52 1.50 12.83
CA LYS A 309 -26.34 2.34 12.57
C LYS A 309 -25.50 2.37 13.84
N TYR A 310 -24.56 1.43 13.99
CA TYR A 310 -23.42 1.67 14.86
C TYR A 310 -22.57 2.73 14.15
N SER A 311 -22.71 3.96 14.61
CA SER A 311 -21.87 5.08 14.23
C SER A 311 -22.01 6.08 15.35
N LYS A 312 -20.88 6.48 15.91
CA LYS A 312 -20.84 7.50 16.96
C LYS A 312 -21.50 8.81 16.54
N ASP A 313 -21.63 9.03 15.21
CA ASP A 313 -22.14 10.26 14.58
C ASP A 313 -23.25 10.02 13.52
N GLY A 314 -23.85 8.82 13.47
CA GLY A 314 -24.99 8.52 12.60
C GLY A 314 -24.69 8.30 11.10
N LYS A 315 -23.41 8.28 10.69
CA LYS A 315 -22.96 7.86 9.35
C LYS A 315 -22.21 6.53 9.44
N LEU A 316 -22.84 5.44 9.00
CA LEU A 316 -22.14 4.18 8.76
C LEU A 316 -21.22 4.38 7.56
N GLN A 317 -19.92 4.30 7.80
CA GLN A 317 -18.89 4.22 6.77
C GLN A 317 -18.27 2.84 6.91
N THR A 318 -18.41 1.98 5.90
CA THR A 318 -17.28 1.27 5.27
C THR A 318 -17.77 0.27 4.23
N ASP A 319 -17.54 0.60 2.95
CA ASP A 319 -17.38 -0.37 1.85
C ASP A 319 -15.88 -0.57 1.65
N ILE A 320 -15.30 -1.72 2.07
CA ILE A 320 -13.97 -2.12 1.59
C ILE A 320 -14.17 -3.11 0.47
N ILE A 321 -13.61 -2.82 -0.69
CA ILE A 321 -13.61 -3.72 -1.83
C ILE A 321 -12.19 -4.22 -1.99
N PHE A 322 -12.01 -5.54 -1.93
CA PHE A 322 -10.75 -6.23 -2.16
C PHE A 322 -10.82 -7.01 -3.46
N HIS A 323 -9.80 -6.88 -4.32
CA HIS A 323 -9.62 -7.71 -5.51
C HIS A 323 -8.36 -8.56 -5.33
N GLN A 324 -8.48 -9.84 -5.66
CA GLN A 324 -7.35 -10.76 -5.74
C GLN A 324 -7.59 -11.81 -6.84
N MET A 325 -6.54 -12.47 -7.30
CA MET A 325 -6.65 -13.61 -8.20
C MET A 325 -6.40 -14.89 -7.42
N THR A 326 -7.13 -15.94 -7.76
CA THR A 326 -6.83 -17.30 -7.34
C THR A 326 -6.37 -18.12 -8.54
N ASP A 327 -5.90 -19.34 -8.29
CA ASP A 327 -5.46 -20.28 -9.33
C ASP A 327 -6.54 -20.58 -10.40
N SER A 328 -7.81 -20.27 -10.13
CA SER A 328 -8.93 -20.67 -10.98
C SER A 328 -9.90 -19.55 -11.38
N ALA A 329 -9.83 -18.35 -10.78
CA ALA A 329 -10.80 -17.28 -11.02
C ALA A 329 -10.32 -15.91 -10.52
N ASP A 330 -10.92 -14.85 -11.05
CA ASP A 330 -10.87 -13.54 -10.41
C ASP A 330 -11.82 -13.55 -9.20
N MET A 331 -11.38 -12.90 -8.12
CA MET A 331 -12.13 -12.81 -6.88
C MET A 331 -12.32 -11.36 -6.46
N VAL A 332 -13.56 -11.01 -6.16
CA VAL A 332 -13.90 -9.77 -5.44
C VAL A 332 -14.43 -10.14 -4.05
N LEU A 333 -13.90 -9.50 -3.03
CA LEU A 333 -14.36 -9.60 -1.66
C LEU A 333 -14.82 -8.22 -1.19
N GLY A 334 -16.13 -8.07 -1.03
CA GLY A 334 -16.73 -6.89 -0.42
C GLY A 334 -16.86 -7.09 1.09
N VAL A 335 -16.21 -6.23 1.87
CA VAL A 335 -16.39 -6.14 3.33
C VAL A 335 -17.24 -4.93 3.64
N LEU A 336 -18.36 -5.19 4.29
CA LEU A 336 -19.42 -4.23 4.53
C LEU A 336 -19.51 -4.06 6.05
N ALA A 337 -18.87 -3.01 6.57
CA ALA A 337 -18.52 -2.91 7.98
C ALA A 337 -18.52 -1.47 8.50
N GLU A 338 -18.24 -1.33 9.79
CA GLU A 338 -17.61 -0.15 10.39
C GLU A 338 -16.20 -0.60 10.83
N GLN A 339 -15.18 0.25 10.74
CA GLN A 339 -13.89 -0.08 11.34
C GLN A 339 -14.07 -0.20 12.86
N GLN A 340 -13.98 -1.43 13.37
CA GLN A 340 -14.03 -1.69 14.81
C GLN A 340 -12.63 -1.97 15.34
N THR A 341 -12.35 -1.42 16.51
CA THR A 341 -11.17 -1.72 17.31
C THR A 341 -11.23 -3.14 17.85
N VAL A 342 -10.07 -3.72 18.17
CA VAL A 342 -9.97 -5.05 18.79
C VAL A 342 -10.84 -5.20 20.07
N LYS A 343 -11.00 -4.13 20.85
CA LYS A 343 -11.86 -4.14 22.05
C LYS A 343 -13.35 -4.22 21.70
N GLU A 344 -13.76 -3.64 20.58
CA GLU A 344 -15.13 -3.76 20.08
C GLU A 344 -15.35 -5.17 19.54
N PHE A 345 -14.34 -5.77 18.90
CA PHE A 345 -14.36 -7.16 18.45
C PHE A 345 -14.57 -8.18 19.59
N GLU A 346 -13.86 -8.03 20.72
CA GLU A 346 -14.08 -8.88 21.91
C GLU A 346 -15.49 -8.70 22.50
N ALA A 347 -16.04 -7.49 22.46
CA ALA A 347 -17.41 -7.21 22.89
C ALA A 347 -18.46 -7.84 21.93
N LEU A 348 -18.18 -7.88 20.62
CA LEU A 348 -19.02 -8.52 19.60
C LEU A 348 -19.18 -10.03 19.78
N GLU A 349 -18.24 -10.70 20.44
CA GLU A 349 -18.36 -12.14 20.70
C GLU A 349 -19.58 -12.48 21.58
N THR A 350 -20.11 -11.49 22.32
CA THR A 350 -21.12 -11.68 23.38
C THR A 350 -22.56 -11.24 23.03
N LEU A 351 -22.82 -10.58 21.89
CA LEU A 351 -24.08 -9.87 21.62
C LEU A 351 -24.88 -10.39 20.41
N ASP A 352 -26.20 -10.13 20.39
CA ASP A 352 -27.26 -10.49 19.40
C ASP A 352 -27.01 -10.11 17.92
N MET A 353 -25.80 -9.66 17.57
CA MET A 353 -25.43 -9.10 16.27
C MET A 353 -25.48 -10.12 15.12
N PHE A 354 -25.37 -11.42 15.41
CA PHE A 354 -25.53 -12.48 14.40
C PHE A 354 -26.92 -12.49 13.75
N LYS A 355 -27.96 -12.17 14.52
CA LYS A 355 -29.32 -12.06 13.97
C LYS A 355 -29.44 -10.86 13.04
N ALA A 356 -28.80 -9.74 13.39
CA ALA A 356 -28.78 -8.54 12.55
C ALA A 356 -27.98 -8.76 11.26
N LYS A 357 -26.82 -9.43 11.31
CA LYS A 357 -26.03 -9.83 10.13
C LYS A 357 -26.86 -10.71 9.19
N GLY A 358 -27.49 -11.76 9.74
CA GLY A 358 -28.32 -12.68 8.96
C GLY A 358 -29.54 -12.01 8.34
N LEU A 359 -30.18 -11.08 9.04
CA LEU A 359 -31.34 -10.34 8.53
C LEU A 359 -30.94 -9.37 7.40
N ALA A 360 -29.90 -8.54 7.62
CA ALA A 360 -29.42 -7.59 6.62
C ALA A 360 -28.92 -8.31 5.36
N LEU A 361 -28.20 -9.42 5.53
CA LEU A 361 -27.75 -10.25 4.40
C LEU A 361 -28.91 -10.91 3.66
N ALA A 362 -29.90 -11.47 4.37
CA ALA A 362 -31.06 -12.07 3.74
C ALA A 362 -31.92 -11.05 2.97
N GLU A 363 -32.07 -9.84 3.49
CA GLU A 363 -32.77 -8.75 2.78
C GLU A 363 -31.98 -8.24 1.58
N PHE A 364 -30.66 -8.12 1.72
CA PHE A 364 -29.77 -7.76 0.64
C PHE A 364 -29.81 -8.77 -0.52
N ILE A 365 -29.75 -10.07 -0.22
CA ILE A 365 -29.80 -11.15 -1.21
C ILE A 365 -31.18 -11.25 -1.89
N LYS A 366 -32.29 -10.94 -1.20
CA LYS A 366 -33.64 -10.99 -1.82
C LYS A 366 -33.80 -10.10 -3.06
N GLY A 367 -32.88 -9.15 -3.27
CA GLY A 367 -32.84 -8.27 -4.44
C GLY A 367 -31.77 -8.61 -5.48
N MET A 368 -30.99 -9.68 -5.29
CA MET A 368 -29.94 -10.18 -6.20
C MET A 368 -30.45 -11.34 -7.03
#